data_AF-A0A9W6MYR8-F1
#
_entry.id   AF-A0A9W6MYR8-F1
#
_cell.length_a   1.000
_cell.length_b   1.000
_cell.length_c   1.000
_cell.angle_alpha   90.00
_cell.angle_beta   90.00
_cell.angle_gamma   90.00
#
_symmetry.space_group_name_H-M   'P 1'
#
loop_
_entity.id
_entity.type
_entity.pdbx_description
1 polymer ?
#
loop_
_entity_poly.entity_id
_entity_poly.type
_entity_poly.pdbx_seq_one_letter_code
_entity_poly.pdbx_strand_id
1 'polypeptide(L)' 'MANMALSDAACRTAKGREGEYKLSDGGGLYLFANGARVWQQANLPPPAS' A
#
# COMPACT_ATOMS: atom_id res chain seq x y z
N MET A 1 -9.56 13.04 5.47
CA MET A 1 -8.81 12.92 4.21
C MET A 1 -9.39 11.73 3.46
N ALA A 2 -9.74 11.87 2.18
CA ALA A 2 -10.30 10.77 1.42
C ALA A 2 -9.29 9.63 1.34
N ASN A 3 -9.67 8.46 1.85
CA ASN A 3 -8.91 7.24 1.71
C ASN A 3 -8.94 6.85 0.23
N MET A 4 -7.89 7.13 -0.53
CA MET A 4 -7.84 6.74 -1.94
C MET A 4 -7.58 5.24 -1.99
N ALA A 5 -8.64 4.46 -2.17
CA ALA A 5 -8.52 3.09 -2.61
C ALA A 5 -7.67 3.05 -3.89
N LEU A 6 -6.73 2.12 -3.93
CA LEU A 6 -5.90 1.89 -5.10
C LEU A 6 -6.77 1.31 -6.21
N SER A 7 -6.51 1.79 -7.42
CA SER A 7 -7.05 1.15 -8.62
C SER A 7 -6.13 0.02 -9.07
N ASP A 8 -6.67 -0.93 -9.82
CA ASP A 8 -5.88 -1.96 -10.50
C ASP A 8 -4.76 -1.36 -11.38
N ALA A 9 -5.02 -0.21 -12.01
CA ALA A 9 -4.04 0.50 -12.81
C ALA A 9 -2.86 0.99 -11.95
N ALA A 10 -3.12 1.55 -10.77
CA ALA A 10 -2.08 1.96 -9.82
C ALA A 10 -1.24 0.75 -9.37
N CYS A 11 -1.87 -0.39 -9.07
CA CYS A 11 -1.18 -1.61 -8.68
C CYS A 11 -0.28 -2.18 -9.79
N ARG A 12 -0.75 -2.18 -11.04
CA ARG A 12 0.01 -2.71 -12.19
C ARG A 12 1.18 -1.82 -12.60
N THR A 13 1.01 -0.52 -12.47
CA THR A 13 2.04 0.48 -12.80
C THR A 13 3.06 0.70 -11.69
N ALA A 14 2.81 0.17 -10.49
CA ALA A 14 3.81 0.09 -9.43
C ALA A 14 5.01 -0.75 -9.91
N LYS A 15 6.05 -0.07 -10.38
CA LYS A 15 7.30 -0.69 -10.82
C LYS A 15 8.25 -0.84 -9.64
N GLY A 16 9.07 -1.90 -9.66
CA GLY A 16 10.26 -1.92 -8.82
C GLY A 16 11.12 -0.72 -9.19
N ARG A 17 11.36 0.18 -8.23
CA ARG A 17 12.34 1.26 -8.32
C ARG A 17 13.55 0.87 -7.49
N GLU A 18 14.68 1.56 -7.64
CA GLU A 18 15.75 1.46 -6.64
C GLU A 18 15.18 1.96 -5.31
N GLY A 19 14.84 1.01 -4.43
CA GLY A 19 14.27 1.28 -3.11
C GLY A 19 12.83 0.79 -2.93
N GLU A 20 12.60 0.23 -1.75
CA GLU A 20 11.30 -0.27 -1.31
C GLU A 20 10.30 0.87 -1.10
N TYR A 21 9.03 0.65 -1.40
CA TYR A 21 7.98 1.63 -1.10
C TYR A 21 6.59 1.02 -0.89
N LYS A 22 5.70 1.82 -0.30
CA LYS A 22 4.33 1.44 0.05
C LYS A 22 3.33 2.31 -0.71
N LEU A 23 2.30 1.69 -1.28
CA LEU A 23 1.10 2.36 -1.79
C LEU A 23 -0.05 2.02 -0.85
N SER A 24 -0.60 3.02 -0.15
CA SER A 24 -1.71 2.81 0.79
C SER A 24 -3.02 2.63 0.06
N ASP A 25 -3.76 1.57 0.37
CA ASP A 25 -5.15 1.34 -0.03
C ASP A 25 -6.14 1.80 1.05
N GLY A 26 -5.65 1.89 2.29
CA GLY A 26 -6.41 2.38 3.44
C GLY A 26 -6.70 1.34 4.50
N GLY A 27 -7.15 1.79 5.67
CA GLY A 27 -7.44 0.88 6.78
C GLY A 27 -6.26 0.00 7.21
N GLY A 28 -5.03 0.47 6.95
CA GLY A 28 -3.80 -0.28 7.17
C GLY A 28 -3.36 -1.17 5.99
N LEU A 29 -4.19 -1.35 4.97
CA LEU A 29 -3.83 -2.14 3.79
C LEU A 29 -2.90 -1.34 2.87
N TYR A 30 -1.82 -1.95 2.42
CA TYR A 30 -0.91 -1.36 1.43
C TYR A 30 -0.28 -2.40 0.51
N LEU A 31 0.07 -1.97 -0.72
CA LEU A 31 0.91 -2.72 -1.63
C LEU A 31 2.39 -2.37 -1.35
N PHE A 32 3.19 -3.37 -1.02
CA PHE A 32 4.64 -3.24 -0.86
C PHE A 32 5.35 -3.60 -2.17
N ALA A 33 6.15 -2.67 -2.69
CA ALA A 33 6.86 -2.82 -3.94
C ALA A 33 8.38 -2.77 -3.72
N ASN A 34 9.05 -3.91 -3.91
CA ASN A 34 10.51 -4.06 -3.88
C ASN A 34 10.94 -5.15 -4.89
N GLY A 35 10.81 -4.86 -6.19
CA GLY A 35 11.02 -5.85 -7.25
C GLY A 35 9.89 -6.89 -7.39
N ALA A 36 9.30 -7.31 -6.27
CA ALA A 36 8.01 -7.99 -6.19
C ALA A 36 6.93 -7.00 -5.72
N ARG A 37 5.66 -7.39 -5.91
CA ARG A 37 4.47 -6.66 -5.43
C ARG A 37 3.67 -7.56 -4.52
N VAL A 38 3.60 -7.22 -3.24
CA VAL A 38 2.89 -8.03 -2.23
C VAL A 38 1.96 -7.16 -1.40
N TRP A 39 0.77 -7.67 -1.13
CA TRP A 39 -0.18 -7.02 -0.22
C TRP A 39 0.21 -7.28 1.23
N GLN A 40 0.14 -6.24 2.06
CA GLN A 40 0.39 -6.32 3.49
C GLN A 40 -0.63 -5.50 4.27
N GLN A 41 -0.96 -5.99 5.47
CA GLN A 41 -1.76 -5.27 6.44
C GLN A 41 -0.83 -4.70 7.52
N ALA A 42 -0.84 -3.38 7.68
CA ALA A 42 -0.16 -2.73 8.77
C ALA A 42 -0.81 -3.17 10.08
N ASN A 43 0.01 -3.56 11.06
CA ASN A 43 -0.44 -3.76 12.42
C ASN A 43 -0.64 -2.37 13.06
N LEU A 44 -1.72 -1.69 12.66
CA LEU A 44 -2.08 -0.41 13.24
C LEU A 44 -2.51 -0.66 14.69
N PRO A 45 -2.02 0.14 15.66
CA PRO A 45 -2.65 0.14 16.97
C PRO A 45 -4.14 0.47 16.80
N PRO A 46 -5.02 -0.07 17.65
CA PRO A 46 -6.45 0.24 17.58
C PRO A 46 -6.64 1.77 17.62
N PRO A 47 -7.60 2.32 16.86
CA PRO A 47 -7.85 3.76 16.86
C PRO A 47 -8.11 4.22 18.29
N ALA A 48 -7.46 5.32 18.69
CA ALA A 48 -7.67 5.92 20.01
C ALA A 48 -9.15 6.34 20.12
N SER A 49 -9.79 5.87 21.19
CA SER A 49 -11.19 6.12 21.54
C SER A 49 -11.50 7.60 21.78
#